data_AF-W1NP76-F1
#
_entry.id   AF-W1NP76-F1
#
_cell.length_a   1.000
_cell.length_b   1.000
_cell.length_c   1.000
_cell.angle_alpha   90.00
_cell.angle_beta   90.00
_cell.angle_gamma   90.00
#
_symmetry.space_group_name_H-M   'P 1'
#
loop_
_entity.id
_entity.type
_entity.pdbx_description
1 polymer ?
#
loop_
_entity_poly.entity_id
_entity_poly.type
_entity_poly.pdbx_seq_one_letter_code
_entity_poly.pdbx_strand_id
1 'polypeptide(L)'
;MGNISPSNTMPQLSSSSLPPTMATFSVTKSDPVWVRPARDTPSGVLEFSRIDSQPAFRFLMKTIHVYKYGEEAAKKIREALAELLVPYYQFSGRLTASGEDGRLRLLCTGEGAGFVEGVANCRLEDINYLDKLAFEELYHLIYGDPKEIDMTPVALIQVITIIDISWLLQFCGFIKHIVLFKKSRRRV
;
A
#
# COMPACT_ATOMS: atom_id res chain seq x y z
N MET A 1 -9.75 -75.34 -31.08
CA MET A 1 -9.51 -74.18 -31.95
C MET A 1 -10.63 -73.18 -31.76
N GLY A 2 -10.35 -72.05 -31.12
CA GLY A 2 -11.28 -70.93 -30.96
C GLY A 2 -10.48 -69.67 -30.68
N ASN A 3 -10.48 -68.73 -31.63
CA ASN A 3 -9.72 -67.49 -31.59
C ASN A 3 -10.35 -66.52 -30.58
N ILE A 4 -9.55 -65.97 -29.66
CA ILE A 4 -9.94 -64.84 -28.80
C ILE A 4 -9.26 -63.59 -29.34
N SER A 5 -10.05 -62.65 -29.86
CA SER A 5 -9.62 -61.28 -30.14
C SER A 5 -9.80 -60.43 -28.88
N PRO A 6 -8.84 -59.56 -28.48
CA PRO A 6 -9.07 -58.63 -27.39
C PRO A 6 -9.77 -57.37 -27.90
N SER A 7 -11.01 -57.15 -27.46
CA SER A 7 -11.72 -55.87 -27.61
C SER A 7 -11.11 -54.86 -26.64
N ASN A 8 -10.34 -53.91 -27.17
CA ASN A 8 -9.97 -52.70 -26.45
C ASN A 8 -11.19 -51.76 -26.37
N THR A 9 -11.62 -51.41 -25.16
CA THR A 9 -12.46 -50.23 -24.96
C THR A 9 -11.99 -49.55 -23.67
N MET A 10 -11.31 -48.42 -23.81
CA MET A 10 -10.97 -47.52 -22.71
C MET A 10 -12.24 -46.94 -22.08
N PRO A 11 -12.32 -46.81 -20.74
CA PRO A 11 -13.38 -46.05 -20.11
C PRO A 11 -13.23 -44.56 -20.45
N GLN A 12 -14.30 -43.98 -21.00
CA GLN A 12 -14.44 -42.55 -21.26
C GLN A 12 -14.38 -41.75 -19.95
N LEU A 13 -13.49 -40.76 -19.90
CA LEU A 13 -13.33 -39.85 -18.78
C LEU A 13 -14.53 -38.88 -18.74
N SER A 14 -15.32 -38.97 -17.68
CA SER A 14 -16.45 -38.07 -17.41
C SER A 14 -16.00 -36.61 -17.41
N SER A 15 -16.74 -35.76 -18.13
CA SER A 15 -16.55 -34.31 -18.18
C SER A 15 -16.51 -33.69 -16.78
N SER A 16 -15.32 -33.32 -16.32
CA SER A 16 -15.15 -32.50 -15.12
C SER A 16 -15.70 -31.10 -15.41
N SER A 17 -16.80 -30.74 -14.74
CA SER A 17 -17.25 -29.35 -14.69
C SER A 17 -16.15 -28.49 -14.11
N LEU A 18 -15.81 -27.40 -14.81
CA LEU A 18 -14.90 -26.38 -14.30
C LEU A 18 -15.39 -25.90 -12.92
N PRO A 19 -14.48 -25.67 -11.95
CA PRO A 19 -14.88 -25.11 -10.67
C PRO A 19 -15.60 -23.76 -10.90
N PRO A 20 -16.58 -23.40 -10.05
CA PRO A 20 -17.25 -22.12 -10.16
C PRO A 20 -16.18 -21.04 -10.19
N THR A 21 -16.20 -20.23 -11.25
CA THR A 21 -15.31 -19.08 -11.40
C THR A 21 -15.45 -18.25 -10.13
N MET A 22 -14.43 -18.27 -9.26
CA MET A 22 -14.39 -17.33 -8.15
C MET A 22 -14.57 -15.97 -8.78
N ALA A 23 -15.57 -15.22 -8.33
CA ALA A 23 -15.79 -13.87 -8.81
C ALA A 23 -14.47 -13.12 -8.65
N THR A 24 -13.81 -12.82 -9.77
CA THR A 24 -12.58 -12.05 -9.77
C THR A 24 -12.91 -10.68 -9.24
N PHE A 25 -12.62 -10.42 -7.96
CA PHE A 25 -12.75 -9.08 -7.43
C PHE A 25 -11.69 -8.20 -8.12
N SER A 26 -12.09 -7.00 -8.49
CA SER A 26 -11.26 -6.03 -9.19
C SER A 26 -11.27 -4.72 -8.43
N VAL A 27 -10.14 -4.03 -8.44
CA VAL A 27 -9.99 -2.71 -7.86
C VAL A 27 -9.58 -1.74 -8.93
N THR A 28 -10.37 -0.69 -9.11
CA THR A 28 -10.02 0.46 -9.94
C THR A 28 -9.44 1.53 -9.04
N LYS A 29 -8.29 2.11 -9.41
CA LYS A 29 -7.59 3.14 -8.63
C LYS A 29 -7.43 4.40 -9.47
N SER A 30 -7.51 5.56 -8.83
CA SER A 30 -7.18 6.84 -9.43
C SER A 30 -5.66 6.99 -9.58
N ASP A 31 -5.25 8.00 -10.34
CA ASP A 31 -3.88 8.51 -10.24
C ASP A 31 -3.63 9.14 -8.86
N PRO A 32 -2.37 9.18 -8.39
CA PRO A 32 -2.03 9.79 -7.12
C PRO A 32 -2.23 11.30 -7.15
N VAL A 33 -2.84 11.82 -6.10
CA VAL A 33 -2.94 13.25 -5.82
C VAL A 33 -2.01 13.59 -4.66
N TRP A 34 -1.33 14.73 -4.74
CA TRP A 34 -0.44 15.19 -3.67
C TRP A 34 -1.20 15.99 -2.63
N VAL A 35 -1.27 15.47 -1.41
CA VAL A 35 -1.84 16.16 -0.25
C VAL A 35 -0.73 16.94 0.43
N ARG A 36 -0.78 18.27 0.27
CA ARG A 36 0.17 19.18 0.90
C ARG A 36 -0.15 19.39 2.38
N PRO A 37 0.85 19.77 3.20
CA PRO A 37 0.60 20.25 4.55
C PRO A 37 -0.40 21.40 4.56
N ALA A 38 -1.29 21.45 5.56
CA ALA A 38 -2.32 22.49 5.66
C ALA A 38 -1.74 23.90 5.93
N ARG A 39 -0.49 23.98 6.37
CA ARG A 39 0.27 25.20 6.66
C ARG A 39 1.72 24.99 6.24
N ASP A 40 2.45 26.08 6.06
CA ASP A 40 3.88 26.02 5.74
C ASP A 40 4.66 25.21 6.78
N THR A 41 5.60 24.42 6.28
CA THR A 41 6.44 23.54 7.09
C THR A 41 7.92 23.84 6.88
N PRO A 42 8.79 23.53 7.85
CA PRO A 42 10.22 23.69 7.67
C PRO A 42 10.74 22.90 6.47
N SER A 43 11.47 23.59 5.59
CA SER A 43 12.14 22.97 4.44
C SER A 43 13.59 22.65 4.77
N GLY A 44 14.15 21.64 4.11
CA GLY A 44 15.57 21.30 4.24
C GLY A 44 15.86 19.82 4.08
N VAL A 45 17.09 19.44 4.38
CA VAL A 45 17.56 18.04 4.28
C VAL A 45 17.69 17.46 5.68
N LEU A 46 17.06 16.31 5.90
CA LEU A 46 17.20 15.54 7.13
C LEU A 46 18.04 14.30 6.86
N GLU A 47 19.08 14.12 7.67
CA GLU A 47 19.84 12.88 7.71
C GLU A 47 19.15 11.85 8.62
N PHE A 48 19.25 10.59 8.22
CA PHE A 48 18.79 9.45 9.00
C PHE A 48 19.76 9.15 10.15
N SER A 49 19.24 8.61 11.25
CA SER A 49 20.11 8.10 12.32
C SER A 49 20.87 6.87 11.82
N ARG A 50 21.94 6.47 12.53
CA ARG A 50 22.69 5.25 12.22
C ARG A 50 21.80 4.00 12.17
N ILE A 51 20.72 3.97 12.95
CA ILE A 51 19.76 2.86 12.94
C ILE A 51 18.94 2.92 11.66
N ASP A 52 18.35 4.07 11.35
CA ASP A 52 17.47 4.24 10.19
C ASP A 52 18.23 4.20 8.85
N SER A 53 19.55 4.45 8.85
CA SER A 53 20.39 4.42 7.65
C SER A 53 20.76 3.01 7.18
N GLN A 54 20.50 1.98 8.00
CA GLN A 54 20.88 0.60 7.68
C GLN A 54 20.13 0.12 6.44
N PRO A 55 20.82 -0.50 5.46
CA PRO A 55 20.19 -1.06 4.26
C PRO A 55 19.04 -2.02 4.56
N ALA A 56 19.12 -2.78 5.65
CA ALA A 56 18.07 -3.72 6.09
C ALA A 56 16.72 -3.05 6.40
N PHE A 57 16.68 -1.73 6.63
CA PHE A 57 15.44 -0.97 6.87
C PHE A 57 15.02 -0.11 5.69
N ARG A 58 15.68 -0.23 4.53
CA ARG A 58 15.33 0.49 3.29
C ARG A 58 14.21 -0.22 2.53
N PHE A 59 13.12 -0.54 3.22
CA PHE A 59 11.91 -1.11 2.61
C PHE A 59 10.68 -0.27 2.97
N LEU A 60 9.71 -0.25 2.06
CA LEU A 60 8.42 0.38 2.32
C LEU A 60 7.55 -0.52 3.17
N MET A 61 7.13 -0.01 4.32
CA MET A 61 6.14 -0.72 5.13
C MET A 61 4.75 -0.43 4.56
N LYS A 62 4.03 -1.52 4.26
CA LYS A 62 2.66 -1.49 3.77
C LYS A 62 1.77 -2.06 4.87
N THR A 63 0.78 -1.30 5.32
CA THR A 63 -0.25 -1.77 6.24
C THR A 63 -1.61 -1.57 5.62
N ILE A 64 -2.51 -2.51 5.89
CA ILE A 64 -3.89 -2.47 5.45
C ILE A 64 -4.78 -2.47 6.69
N HIS A 65 -5.72 -1.53 6.74
CA HIS A 65 -6.67 -1.36 7.82
C HIS A 65 -8.08 -1.36 7.24
N VAL A 66 -8.96 -2.18 7.80
CA VAL A 66 -10.31 -2.38 7.30
C VAL A 66 -11.31 -1.80 8.29
N TYR A 67 -12.24 -0.99 7.79
CA TYR A 67 -13.28 -0.34 8.59
C TYR A 67 -14.66 -0.62 7.98
N LYS A 68 -15.62 -0.98 8.83
CA LYS A 68 -17.00 -1.32 8.40
C LYS A 68 -17.87 -0.12 8.01
N TYR A 69 -17.53 1.07 8.49
CA TYR A 69 -18.31 2.28 8.27
C TYR A 69 -17.38 3.48 8.07
N GLY A 70 -17.70 4.36 7.11
CA GLY A 70 -16.83 5.48 6.76
C GLY A 70 -17.42 6.42 5.70
N GLU A 71 -18.53 7.07 5.99
CA GLU A 71 -19.06 8.09 5.08
C GLU A 71 -18.03 9.19 4.81
N GLU A 72 -17.81 9.51 3.53
CA GLU A 72 -16.80 10.46 3.06
C GLU A 72 -15.37 10.15 3.58
N ALA A 73 -15.03 8.87 3.82
CA ALA A 73 -13.74 8.48 4.38
C ALA A 73 -12.55 9.06 3.59
N ALA A 74 -12.58 8.98 2.26
CA ALA A 74 -11.50 9.52 1.43
C ALA A 74 -11.27 11.02 1.68
N LYS A 75 -12.34 11.81 1.74
CA LYS A 75 -12.27 13.25 2.02
C LYS A 75 -11.76 13.53 3.44
N LYS A 76 -12.36 12.88 4.46
CA LYS A 76 -11.96 13.07 5.87
C LYS A 76 -10.50 12.70 6.11
N ILE A 77 -10.03 11.60 5.51
CA ILE A 77 -8.63 11.16 5.62
C ILE A 77 -7.70 12.13 4.90
N ARG A 78 -8.08 12.64 3.73
CA ARG A 78 -7.30 13.64 2.99
C ARG A 78 -7.14 14.94 3.78
N GLU A 79 -8.22 15.45 4.38
CA GLU A 79 -8.23 16.64 5.22
C GLU A 79 -7.38 16.43 6.50
N ALA A 80 -7.58 15.30 7.18
CA ALA A 80 -6.79 14.95 8.36
C ALA A 80 -5.29 14.78 8.03
N LEU A 81 -4.97 14.20 6.87
CA LEU A 81 -3.60 14.05 6.40
C LEU A 81 -2.93 15.41 6.22
N ALA A 82 -3.59 16.38 5.59
CA ALA A 82 -3.05 17.73 5.42
C ALA A 82 -2.69 18.38 6.77
N GLU A 83 -3.54 18.25 7.78
CA GLU A 83 -3.27 18.75 9.13
C GLU A 83 -2.15 17.99 9.84
N LEU A 84 -2.10 16.66 9.71
CA LEU A 84 -1.03 15.82 10.28
C LEU A 84 0.33 16.09 9.67
N LEU A 85 0.38 16.45 8.39
CA LEU A 85 1.63 16.78 7.71
C LEU A 85 2.27 18.07 8.25
N VAL A 86 1.58 18.90 9.03
CA VAL A 86 2.20 20.08 9.66
C VAL A 86 3.20 19.67 10.78
N PRO A 87 2.77 18.98 11.85
CA PRO A 87 3.70 18.49 12.86
C PRO A 87 4.58 17.33 12.39
N TYR A 88 4.20 16.62 11.32
CA TYR A 88 4.94 15.49 10.76
C TYR A 88 5.42 15.74 9.32
N TYR A 89 5.93 16.94 9.07
CA TYR A 89 6.34 17.43 7.75
C TYR A 89 7.34 16.53 7.01
N GLN A 90 8.12 15.70 7.71
CA GLN A 90 8.97 14.69 7.08
C GLN A 90 8.21 13.77 6.10
N PHE A 91 6.93 13.50 6.32
CA PHE A 91 6.14 12.63 5.43
C PHE A 91 5.69 13.33 4.14
N SER A 92 5.84 14.65 4.06
CA SER A 92 5.58 15.44 2.84
C SER A 92 6.81 15.56 1.93
N GLY A 93 7.92 14.92 2.30
CA GLY A 93 9.19 15.00 1.59
C GLY A 93 9.44 13.88 0.58
N ARG A 94 10.69 13.81 0.12
CA ARG A 94 11.20 12.81 -0.82
C ARG A 94 12.47 12.15 -0.27
N LEU A 95 12.58 10.85 -0.42
CA LEU A 95 13.82 10.12 -0.16
C LEU A 95 14.76 10.27 -1.35
N THR A 96 16.06 10.37 -1.07
CA THR A 96 17.10 10.37 -2.10
C THR A 96 18.34 9.67 -1.58
N ALA A 97 19.04 8.98 -2.49
CA ALA A 97 20.34 8.40 -2.23
C ALA A 97 21.43 8.98 -3.16
N SER A 98 21.12 10.04 -3.90
CA SER A 98 21.91 10.56 -5.04
C SER A 98 23.13 11.40 -4.64
N GLY A 99 23.58 11.31 -3.39
CA GLY A 99 24.81 11.96 -2.92
C GLY A 99 26.05 11.11 -3.15
N GLU A 100 27.23 11.73 -3.18
CA GLU A 100 28.53 11.06 -3.41
C GLU A 100 28.82 9.94 -2.41
N ASP A 101 28.25 9.99 -1.21
CA ASP A 101 28.42 8.99 -0.15
C ASP A 101 27.35 7.87 -0.18
N GLY A 102 26.41 7.91 -1.12
CA GLY A 102 25.30 6.95 -1.24
C GLY A 102 24.39 6.89 -0.01
N ARG A 103 24.47 7.89 0.88
CA ARG A 103 23.65 7.92 2.10
C ARG A 103 22.23 8.33 1.75
N LEU A 104 21.29 7.55 2.29
CA LEU A 104 19.87 7.90 2.24
C LEU A 104 19.66 9.22 3.00
N ARG A 105 18.91 10.12 2.39
CA ARG A 105 18.53 11.42 2.96
C ARG A 105 17.06 11.68 2.69
N LEU A 106 16.47 12.55 3.50
CA LEU A 106 15.12 13.02 3.34
C LEU A 106 15.11 14.50 2.96
N LEU A 107 14.63 14.81 1.77
CA LEU A 107 14.35 16.16 1.31
C LEU A 107 12.96 16.57 1.79
N CYS A 108 12.88 17.46 2.77
CA CYS A 108 11.63 18.05 3.24
C CYS A 108 11.24 19.20 2.29
N THR A 109 10.51 18.87 1.23
CA THR A 109 10.10 19.82 0.17
C THR A 109 8.73 20.44 0.43
N GLY A 110 7.91 19.86 1.29
CA GLY A 110 6.52 20.28 1.50
C GLY A 110 5.59 19.95 0.32
N GLU A 111 6.06 19.20 -0.68
CA GLU A 111 5.28 18.85 -1.87
C GLU A 111 4.07 17.96 -1.57
N GLY A 112 4.10 17.27 -0.43
CA GLY A 112 2.97 16.51 0.07
C GLY A 112 3.16 15.00 0.01
N ALA A 113 2.23 14.30 0.65
CA ALA A 113 2.12 12.84 0.62
C ALA A 113 1.23 12.41 -0.55
N GLY A 114 1.50 11.24 -1.13
CA GLY A 114 0.65 10.68 -2.16
C GLY A 114 -0.69 10.23 -1.58
N PHE A 115 -1.78 10.47 -2.30
CA PHE A 115 -3.10 10.03 -1.92
C PHE A 115 -3.82 9.42 -3.13
N VAL A 116 -4.24 8.17 -2.99
CA VAL A 116 -4.91 7.41 -4.06
C VAL A 116 -6.28 6.98 -3.58
N GLU A 117 -7.27 7.15 -4.45
CA GLU A 117 -8.61 6.63 -4.21
C GLU A 117 -8.82 5.39 -5.08
N GLY A 118 -9.62 4.46 -4.58
CA GLY A 118 -10.01 3.30 -5.35
C GLY A 118 -11.41 2.85 -5.03
N VAL A 119 -11.94 2.03 -5.92
CA VAL A 119 -13.24 1.36 -5.77
C VAL A 119 -13.03 -0.10 -6.11
N ALA A 120 -13.40 -0.97 -5.18
CA ALA A 120 -13.44 -2.42 -5.37
C ALA A 120 -14.87 -2.84 -5.73
N ASN A 121 -15.03 -3.70 -6.73
CA ASN A 121 -16.33 -4.18 -7.17
C ASN A 121 -16.81 -5.45 -6.42
N CYS A 122 -16.40 -5.62 -5.17
CA CYS A 122 -16.76 -6.77 -4.32
C CYS A 122 -17.35 -6.31 -2.99
N ARG A 123 -17.81 -7.27 -2.20
CA ARG A 123 -18.13 -7.08 -0.78
C ARG A 123 -16.95 -7.53 0.06
N LEU A 124 -16.86 -7.03 1.29
CA LEU A 124 -15.76 -7.38 2.18
C LEU A 124 -15.85 -8.85 2.65
N GLU A 125 -17.06 -9.37 2.74
CA GLU A 125 -17.38 -10.77 3.02
C GLU A 125 -16.86 -11.69 1.91
N ASP A 126 -16.93 -11.26 0.66
CA ASP A 126 -16.50 -12.04 -0.52
C ASP A 126 -14.98 -12.29 -0.49
N ILE A 127 -14.22 -11.38 0.14
CA ILE A 127 -12.77 -11.48 0.35
C ILE A 127 -12.41 -11.87 1.79
N ASN A 128 -13.38 -12.41 2.55
CA ASN A 128 -13.24 -12.88 3.93
C ASN A 128 -12.50 -11.89 4.84
N TYR A 129 -12.86 -10.61 4.78
CA TYR A 129 -12.24 -9.56 5.60
C TYR A 129 -10.70 -9.48 5.47
N LEU A 130 -10.15 -9.95 4.34
CA LEU A 130 -8.71 -10.11 4.07
C LEU A 130 -8.00 -11.24 4.85
N ASP A 131 -8.67 -11.93 5.77
CA ASP A 131 -8.05 -12.92 6.66
C ASP A 131 -7.50 -14.16 5.93
N LYS A 132 -7.98 -14.42 4.71
CA LYS A 132 -7.63 -15.60 3.90
C LYS A 132 -7.10 -15.29 2.52
N LEU A 133 -6.88 -14.01 2.19
CA LEU A 133 -6.33 -13.65 0.89
C LEU A 133 -4.88 -14.12 0.76
N ALA A 134 -4.54 -14.65 -0.40
CA ALA A 134 -3.16 -14.89 -0.77
C ALA A 134 -2.40 -13.56 -0.88
N PHE A 135 -1.08 -13.61 -0.79
CA PHE A 135 -0.24 -12.41 -0.82
C PHE A 135 -0.37 -11.66 -2.15
N GLU A 136 -0.51 -12.40 -3.24
CA GLU A 136 -0.75 -11.92 -4.60
C GLU A 136 -2.06 -11.14 -4.71
N GLU A 137 -3.11 -11.60 -4.03
CA GLU A 137 -4.42 -10.94 -3.99
C GLU A 137 -4.36 -9.63 -3.18
N LEU A 138 -3.59 -9.62 -2.08
CA LEU A 138 -3.31 -8.40 -1.32
C LEU A 138 -2.52 -7.37 -2.12
N TYR A 139 -1.60 -7.81 -3.00
CA TYR A 139 -0.87 -6.89 -3.88
C TYR A 139 -1.79 -6.16 -4.86
N HIS A 140 -2.85 -6.80 -5.34
CA HIS A 140 -3.84 -6.12 -6.21
C HIS A 140 -4.54 -4.97 -5.47
N LEU A 141 -4.65 -5.03 -4.15
CA LEU A 141 -5.18 -3.93 -3.33
C LEU A 141 -4.18 -2.79 -3.18
N ILE A 142 -2.88 -3.06 -3.33
CA ILE A 142 -1.81 -2.10 -3.01
C ILE A 142 -1.47 -1.20 -4.20
N TYR A 143 -1.44 0.12 -3.99
CA TYR A 143 -0.94 1.07 -5.00
C TYR A 143 0.57 1.16 -4.96
N GLY A 144 1.19 0.80 -6.08
CA GLY A 144 2.58 1.05 -6.39
C GLY A 144 3.59 0.24 -5.56
N ASP A 145 4.67 -0.15 -6.21
CA ASP A 145 5.94 -0.39 -5.55
C ASP A 145 6.98 0.46 -6.29
N PRO A 146 7.57 1.49 -5.65
CA PRO A 146 8.62 2.24 -6.30
C PRO A 146 9.79 1.29 -6.56
N LYS A 147 10.18 1.22 -7.84
CA LYS A 147 11.27 0.37 -8.30
C LYS A 147 12.63 0.90 -7.85
N GLU A 148 12.70 2.19 -7.50
CA GLU A 148 13.89 2.90 -7.08
C GLU A 148 13.54 3.85 -5.94
N ILE A 149 14.50 4.09 -5.04
CA ILE A 149 14.29 4.94 -3.85
C ILE A 149 14.45 6.43 -4.16
N ASP A 150 15.15 6.79 -5.24
CA ASP A 150 15.43 8.19 -5.53
C ASP A 150 14.15 8.97 -5.86
N MET A 151 14.06 10.16 -5.27
CA MET A 151 12.88 11.02 -5.28
C MET A 151 11.57 10.33 -4.90
N THR A 152 11.63 9.24 -4.11
CA THR A 152 10.44 8.49 -3.70
C THR A 152 9.69 9.22 -2.58
N PRO A 153 8.35 9.37 -2.66
CA PRO A 153 7.57 9.95 -1.58
C PRO A 153 7.68 9.11 -0.30
N VAL A 154 7.83 9.77 0.85
CA VAL A 154 7.97 9.08 2.14
C VAL A 154 6.67 8.39 2.55
N ALA A 155 5.53 8.97 2.18
CA ALA A 155 4.20 8.46 2.50
C ALA A 155 3.28 8.51 1.27
N LEU A 156 2.53 7.43 1.12
CA LEU A 156 1.43 7.25 0.20
C LEU A 156 0.27 6.61 0.98
N ILE A 157 -0.88 7.26 0.96
CA ILE A 157 -2.11 6.74 1.56
C ILE A 157 -3.05 6.35 0.43
N GLN A 158 -3.64 5.18 0.55
CA GLN A 158 -4.67 4.73 -0.37
C GLN A 158 -5.96 4.43 0.39
N VAL A 159 -7.08 4.89 -0.15
CA VAL A 159 -8.42 4.61 0.38
C VAL A 159 -9.20 3.88 -0.70
N ILE A 160 -9.60 2.62 -0.43
CA ILE A 160 -10.45 1.83 -1.33
C ILE A 160 -11.85 1.76 -0.74
N THR A 161 -12.84 2.11 -1.57
CA THR A 161 -14.27 1.93 -1.29
C THR A 161 -14.70 0.53 -1.70
N ILE A 162 -15.42 -0.18 -0.84
CA ILE A 162 -16.00 -1.51 -1.11
C ILE A 162 -17.53 -1.35 -1.13
N ILE A 163 -18.23 -2.05 -2.04
CA ILE A 163 -19.65 -1.81 -2.40
C ILE A 163 -20.62 -1.77 -1.20
N ASP A 164 -20.29 -2.42 -0.08
CA ASP A 164 -21.12 -2.47 1.15
C ASP A 164 -20.62 -1.56 2.29
N ILE A 165 -20.43 -0.26 2.01
CA ILE A 165 -20.16 0.80 3.01
C ILE A 165 -18.83 0.66 3.80
N SER A 166 -17.99 -0.30 3.41
CA SER A 166 -16.70 -0.59 4.05
C SER A 166 -15.54 0.00 3.25
N TRP A 167 -14.48 0.41 3.94
CA TRP A 167 -13.30 1.00 3.30
C TRP A 167 -12.03 0.35 3.81
N LEU A 168 -11.05 0.27 2.92
CA LEU A 168 -9.70 -0.19 3.19
C LEU A 168 -8.79 1.02 3.18
N LEU A 169 -8.21 1.35 4.34
CA LEU A 169 -7.15 2.32 4.46
C LEU A 169 -5.82 1.57 4.39
N GLN A 170 -5.09 1.82 3.31
CA GLN A 170 -3.72 1.40 3.23
C GLN A 170 -2.80 2.58 3.54
N PHE A 171 -1.84 2.34 4.42
CA PHE A 171 -0.70 3.21 4.59
C PHE A 171 0.52 2.54 3.93
N CYS A 172 1.09 3.20 2.93
CA CYS A 172 2.36 2.82 2.32
C CYS A 172 3.37 3.91 2.66
N GLY A 173 4.33 3.61 3.52
CA GLY A 173 5.36 4.59 3.83
C GLY A 173 6.45 4.01 4.71
N PHE A 174 7.52 4.78 4.88
CA PHE A 174 8.58 4.45 5.84
C PHE A 174 8.11 4.75 7.27
N ILE A 175 7.14 3.97 7.77
CA ILE A 175 6.83 3.95 9.20
C ILE A 175 7.48 2.71 9.80
N LYS A 176 8.74 2.84 10.21
CA LYS A 176 9.17 2.17 11.44
C LYS A 176 10.30 3.02 12.01
N HIS A 177 10.08 3.54 13.22
CA HIS A 177 11.05 4.25 14.07
C HIS A 177 11.52 5.68 13.75
N ILE A 178 11.45 6.19 12.51
CA ILE A 178 12.00 7.54 12.17
C ILE A 178 11.41 8.70 13.00
N VAL A 179 10.12 8.62 13.38
CA VAL A 179 9.40 9.74 14.00
C VAL A 179 9.45 9.73 15.53
N LEU A 180 9.46 8.55 16.15
CA LEU A 180 9.45 8.46 17.62
C LEU A 180 10.81 8.80 18.24
N PHE A 181 11.92 8.49 17.57
CA PHE A 181 13.25 8.74 18.12
C PHE A 181 13.67 10.22 18.08
N LYS A 182 13.23 11.00 17.07
CA LYS A 182 13.61 12.41 16.96
C LYS A 182 12.87 13.31 17.95
N LYS A 183 11.63 12.97 18.33
CA LYS A 183 10.91 13.65 19.43
C LYS A 183 11.56 13.40 20.80
N SER A 184 12.29 12.30 20.97
CA SER A 184 13.05 12.02 22.19
C SER A 184 14.35 12.83 22.32
N ARG A 185 14.95 13.27 21.20
CA ARG A 185 16.22 14.05 21.21
C ARG A 185 16.08 15.57 21.23
N ARG A 186 14.87 16.13 21.24
CA ARG A 186 14.62 17.59 21.45
C ARG A 186 14.09 17.91 22.84
N ARG A 187 14.58 17.22 23.86
CA ARG A 187 14.56 17.69 25.25
C ARG A 187 15.99 17.69 25.80
N VAL A 188 16.74 18.73 25.45
CA VAL A 188 17.67 19.47 26.33
C VAL A 188 17.72 20.88 25.79
#